data_AF-A0A919I5A7-F1
#
_entry.id   AF-A0A919I5A7-F1
#
_cell.length_a   1.000
_cell.length_b   1.000
_cell.length_c   1.000
_cell.angle_alpha   90.00
_cell.angle_beta   90.00
_cell.angle_gamma   90.00
#
_symmetry.space_group_name_H-M   'P 1'
#
loop_
_entity.id
_entity.type
_entity.pdbx_description
1 polymer ?
#
loop_
_entity_poly.entity_id
_entity_poly.type
_entity_poly.pdbx_seq_one_letter_code
_entity_poly.pdbx_strand_id
1 'polypeptide(L)'
;MLGYLLAGIAIGPWGLGFISDVDEILHFSELGVVFLMFIIGLELNPAKLWRLRSSIFGVGAAQVMLSATILGGLLMTTGFSWQAAVVGGIGSAMSSTAMALQLMREKGMSRSEAGQLGFSVLLFQDLAVIPALALVPLLAGSADEHVNWLTVGMKVPPLPGC
;
A
#
# COMPACT_ATOMS: atom_id res chain seq x y z
N MET A 1 17.93 3.12 7.79
CA MET A 1 17.22 2.14 6.91
C MET A 1 18.13 1.59 5.81
N LEU A 2 18.69 2.42 4.91
CA LEU A 2 19.59 1.95 3.83
C LEU A 2 20.74 1.04 4.31
N GLY A 3 21.40 1.37 5.43
CA GLY A 3 22.44 0.52 6.02
C GLY A 3 21.94 -0.85 6.52
N TYR A 4 20.71 -0.91 7.08
CA TYR A 4 20.09 -2.18 7.48
C TYR A 4 19.70 -3.02 6.26
N LEU A 5 19.23 -2.38 5.18
CA LEU A 5 18.91 -3.04 3.92
C LEU A 5 20.17 -3.62 3.28
N LEU A 6 21.26 -2.85 3.22
CA LEU A 6 22.55 -3.29 2.69
C LEU A 6 23.15 -4.41 3.53
N ALA A 7 23.10 -4.30 4.86
CA ALA A 7 23.53 -5.37 5.76
C ALA A 7 22.71 -6.65 5.56
N GLY A 8 21.38 -6.53 5.42
CA GLY A 8 20.50 -7.67 5.13
C GLY A 8 20.80 -8.35 3.80
N ILE A 9 21.08 -7.58 2.74
CA ILE A 9 21.50 -8.12 1.43
C ILE A 9 22.86 -8.80 1.53
N ALA A 10 23.82 -8.19 2.25
CA ALA A 10 25.16 -8.74 2.43
C ALA A 10 25.20 -10.03 3.27
N ILE A 11 24.33 -10.12 4.28
CA ILE A 11 24.24 -11.26 5.21
C ILE A 11 23.30 -12.35 4.67
N GLY A 12 22.34 -11.98 3.80
CA GLY A 12 21.36 -12.88 3.22
C GLY A 12 21.93 -13.90 2.22
N PRO A 13 21.07 -14.77 1.67
CA PRO A 13 21.47 -15.86 0.78
C PRO A 13 22.17 -15.40 -0.51
N TRP A 14 21.94 -14.15 -0.93
CA TRP A 14 22.60 -13.52 -2.09
C TRP A 14 23.97 -12.88 -1.79
N GLY A 15 24.35 -12.79 -0.51
CA GLY A 15 25.63 -12.23 -0.05
C GLY A 15 26.57 -13.32 0.48
N LEU A 16 26.60 -13.49 1.81
CA LEU A 16 27.49 -14.44 2.50
C LEU A 16 26.88 -15.85 2.67
N GLY A 17 25.58 -16.04 2.41
CA GLY A 17 24.95 -17.37 2.45
C GLY A 17 24.93 -18.04 3.82
N PHE A 18 25.14 -17.29 4.90
CA PHE A 18 25.31 -17.82 6.27
C PHE A 18 24.01 -18.31 6.91
N ILE A 19 22.87 -18.03 6.26
CA ILE A 19 21.52 -18.21 6.78
C ILE A 19 20.70 -18.89 5.67
N SER A 20 20.44 -20.18 5.86
CA SER A 20 19.69 -21.03 4.92
C SER A 20 18.21 -21.17 5.31
N ASP A 21 17.87 -20.87 6.56
CA ASP A 21 16.50 -20.94 7.09
C ASP A 21 15.77 -19.61 6.91
N VAL A 22 15.43 -19.31 5.65
CA VAL A 22 14.61 -18.15 5.29
C VAL A 22 13.21 -18.27 5.92
N ASP A 23 12.67 -19.48 6.02
CA ASP A 23 11.36 -19.76 6.60
C ASP A 23 11.25 -19.39 8.08
N GLU A 24 12.25 -19.70 8.91
CA GLU A 24 12.23 -19.31 10.33
C GLU A 24 12.33 -17.78 10.51
N ILE A 25 13.13 -17.10 9.68
CA ILE A 25 13.25 -15.64 9.72
C ILE A 25 11.96 -14.98 9.27
N LEU A 26 11.26 -15.52 8.27
CA LEU A 26 9.97 -15.01 7.82
C LEU A 26 8.92 -15.10 8.94
N HIS A 27 8.83 -16.25 9.61
CA HIS A 27 7.91 -16.42 10.75
C HIS A 27 8.22 -15.46 11.91
N PHE A 28 9.49 -15.29 12.24
CA PHE A 28 9.89 -14.34 13.28
C PHE A 28 9.61 -12.88 12.88
N SER A 29 9.80 -12.55 11.60
CA SER A 29 9.52 -11.22 11.05
C SER A 29 8.03 -10.89 11.07
N GLU A 30 7.17 -11.88 10.80
CA GLU A 30 5.72 -11.70 10.87
C GLU A 30 5.27 -11.31 12.28
N LEU A 31 5.79 -11.98 13.32
CA LEU A 31 5.55 -11.59 14.71
C LEU A 31 6.08 -10.17 15.00
N GLY A 32 7.28 -9.84 14.53
CA GLY A 32 7.85 -8.51 14.68
C GLY A 32 6.98 -7.40 14.08
N VAL A 33 6.43 -7.63 12.88
CA VAL A 33 5.51 -6.69 12.21
C VAL A 33 4.20 -6.54 12.98
N VAL A 34 3.64 -7.65 13.49
CA VAL A 34 2.41 -7.62 14.32
C VAL A 34 2.64 -6.79 15.59
N PHE A 35 3.75 -6.99 16.30
CA PHE A 35 4.09 -6.20 17.48
C PHE A 35 4.31 -4.72 17.14
N LEU A 36 4.96 -4.40 16.02
CA LEU A 36 5.15 -3.03 15.57
C LEU A 36 3.82 -2.35 15.24
N MET A 37 2.95 -3.01 14.48
CA MET A 37 1.59 -2.51 14.17
C MET A 37 0.76 -2.31 15.44
N PHE A 38 0.92 -3.20 16.43
CA PHE A 38 0.26 -3.08 17.73
C PHE A 38 0.75 -1.85 18.51
N ILE A 39 2.06 -1.64 18.61
CA ILE A 39 2.65 -0.47 19.28
C ILE A 39 2.22 0.82 18.58
N ILE A 40 2.27 0.87 17.25
CA ILE A 40 1.79 2.03 16.47
C ILE A 40 0.30 2.29 16.78
N GLY A 41 -0.52 1.24 16.89
CA GLY A 41 -1.92 1.33 17.29
C GLY A 41 -2.12 1.91 18.69
N LEU A 42 -1.30 1.52 19.67
CA LEU A 42 -1.34 2.05 21.04
C LEU A 42 -0.82 3.50 21.14
N GLU A 43 0.15 3.88 20.31
CA GLU A 43 0.71 5.24 20.26
C GLU A 43 -0.23 6.22 19.53
N LEU A 44 -1.16 5.69 18.72
CA LEU A 44 -2.14 6.48 17.99
C LEU A 44 -3.26 6.98 18.93
N ASN A 45 -3.37 8.29 19.08
CA ASN A 45 -4.47 8.90 19.83
C ASN A 45 -5.73 9.04 18.93
N PRO A 46 -6.84 8.34 19.23
CA PRO A 46 -8.06 8.37 18.42
C PRO A 46 -8.70 9.77 18.38
N ALA A 47 -8.53 10.60 19.41
CA ALA A 47 -9.04 11.97 19.41
C ALA A 47 -8.31 12.85 18.39
N LYS A 48 -7.01 12.61 18.18
CA LYS A 48 -6.22 13.33 17.17
C LYS A 48 -6.64 12.93 15.76
N LEU A 49 -6.95 11.65 15.55
CA LEU A 49 -7.49 11.14 14.30
C LEU A 49 -8.83 11.79 13.93
N TRP A 50 -9.74 11.89 14.91
CA TRP A 50 -11.07 12.46 14.70
C TRP A 50 -11.03 13.93 14.29
N ARG A 51 -10.11 14.71 14.86
CA ARG A 51 -9.90 16.12 14.50
C ARG A 51 -9.33 16.27 13.09
N LEU A 52 -8.54 15.30 12.63
CA LEU A 52 -7.86 15.33 11.34
C LEU A 52 -8.68 14.70 10.20
N ARG A 53 -9.83 14.09 10.47
CA ARG A 53 -10.68 13.41 9.47
C ARG A 53 -10.97 14.26 8.22
N SER A 54 -11.23 15.55 8.38
CA SER A 54 -11.54 16.44 7.26
C SER A 54 -10.31 16.71 6.39
N SER A 55 -9.12 16.73 7.00
CA SER A 55 -7.85 16.90 6.29
C SER A 55 -7.41 15.60 5.61
N ILE A 56 -7.67 14.45 6.25
CA ILE A 56 -7.44 13.10 5.69
C ILE A 56 -8.23 12.93 4.38
N PHE A 57 -9.54 13.18 4.41
CA PHE A 57 -10.39 13.05 3.21
C PHE A 57 -10.20 14.17 2.18
N GLY A 58 -9.79 15.37 2.58
CA GLY A 58 -9.54 16.47 1.65
C GLY A 58 -8.14 16.42 1.04
N VAL A 59 -7.12 16.64 1.87
CA VAL A 59 -5.72 16.80 1.45
C VAL A 59 -5.07 15.46 1.13
N GLY A 60 -5.33 14.43 1.95
CA GLY A 60 -4.81 13.07 1.74
C GLY A 60 -5.29 12.48 0.41
N ALA A 61 -6.61 12.50 0.18
CA ALA A 61 -7.19 12.02 -1.06
C ALA A 61 -6.72 12.79 -2.29
N ALA A 62 -6.64 14.13 -2.20
CA ALA A 62 -6.17 14.96 -3.30
C ALA A 62 -4.71 14.66 -3.67
N GLN A 63 -3.82 14.50 -2.68
CA GLN A 63 -2.41 14.19 -2.93
C GLN A 63 -2.24 12.80 -3.55
N VAL A 64 -2.94 11.79 -3.03
CA VAL A 64 -2.86 10.43 -3.56
C VAL A 64 -3.43 10.34 -4.97
N MET A 65 -4.61 10.93 -5.22
CA MET A 65 -5.18 10.97 -6.58
C MET A 65 -4.25 11.69 -7.55
N LEU A 66 -3.73 12.86 -7.18
CA LEU A 66 -2.81 13.60 -8.05
C LEU A 66 -1.56 12.78 -8.39
N SER A 67 -0.96 12.13 -7.39
CA SER A 67 0.24 11.32 -7.58
C SER A 67 -0.04 10.06 -8.40
N ALA A 68 -1.15 9.37 -8.13
CA ALA A 68 -1.56 8.20 -8.88
C ALA A 68 -1.91 8.54 -10.34
N THR A 69 -2.55 9.68 -10.61
CA THR A 69 -2.83 10.15 -11.97
C THR A 69 -1.55 10.51 -12.72
N ILE A 70 -0.61 11.24 -12.09
CA ILE A 70 0.65 11.62 -12.73
C ILE A 70 1.50 10.37 -13.03
N LEU A 71 1.70 9.50 -12.03
CA LEU A 71 2.53 8.31 -12.18
C LEU A 71 1.86 7.26 -13.09
N GLY A 72 0.55 7.05 -12.95
CA GLY A 72 -0.22 6.16 -13.83
C GLY A 72 -0.24 6.65 -15.28
N GLY A 73 -0.39 7.96 -15.50
CA GLY A 73 -0.29 8.57 -16.83
C GLY A 73 1.10 8.44 -17.44
N LEU A 74 2.16 8.56 -16.62
CA LEU A 74 3.54 8.32 -17.06
C LEU A 74 3.76 6.84 -17.43
N LEU A 75 3.20 5.90 -16.68
CA LEU A 75 3.31 4.46 -17.00
C LEU A 75 2.56 4.11 -18.30
N MET A 76 1.45 4.78 -18.62
CA MET A 76 0.75 4.56 -19.90
C MET A 76 1.63 4.90 -21.12
N THR A 77 2.60 5.81 -21.00
CA THR A 77 3.51 6.13 -22.12
C THR A 77 4.62 5.09 -22.32
N THR A 78 4.84 4.22 -21.34
CA THR A 78 5.87 3.16 -21.38
C THR A 78 5.41 1.85 -22.02
N GLY A 79 4.16 1.78 -22.49
CA GLY A 79 3.62 0.62 -23.23
C GLY A 79 3.15 -0.55 -22.35
N PHE A 80 3.08 -0.37 -21.03
CA PHE A 80 2.48 -1.35 -20.12
C PHE A 80 0.95 -1.44 -20.32
N SER A 81 0.36 -2.59 -19.97
CA SER A 81 -1.10 -2.76 -19.96
C SER A 81 -1.74 -1.72 -19.03
N TRP A 82 -2.96 -1.27 -19.37
CA TRP A 82 -3.65 -0.25 -18.57
C TRP A 82 -3.83 -0.69 -17.11
N GLN A 83 -4.00 -2.00 -16.86
CA GLN A 83 -4.06 -2.57 -15.51
C GLN A 83 -2.72 -2.43 -14.77
N ALA A 84 -1.61 -2.76 -15.43
CA ALA A 84 -0.28 -2.62 -14.84
C ALA A 84 0.09 -1.14 -14.60
N ALA A 85 -0.33 -0.24 -15.48
CA ALA A 85 -0.12 1.20 -15.31
C ALA A 85 -0.91 1.76 -14.13
N VAL A 86 -2.17 1.34 -13.93
CA VAL A 86 -3.00 1.75 -12.80
C VAL A 86 -2.46 1.17 -11.49
N VAL A 87 -2.16 -0.13 -11.45
CA VAL A 87 -1.61 -0.79 -10.26
C VAL A 87 -0.23 -0.23 -9.91
N GLY A 88 0.65 -0.04 -10.90
CA GLY A 88 1.96 0.55 -10.72
C GLY A 88 1.91 2.01 -10.31
N GLY A 89 0.97 2.79 -10.84
CA GLY A 89 0.75 4.19 -10.45
C GLY A 89 0.24 4.34 -9.03
N ILE A 90 -0.74 3.51 -8.63
CA ILE A 90 -1.25 3.47 -7.25
C ILE A 90 -0.14 2.98 -6.29
N GLY A 91 0.56 1.92 -6.64
CA GLY A 91 1.66 1.36 -5.84
C GLY A 91 2.79 2.37 -5.63
N SER A 92 3.20 3.07 -6.68
CA SER A 92 4.27 4.07 -6.63
C SER A 92 3.87 5.36 -5.91
N ALA A 93 2.56 5.65 -5.81
CA ALA A 93 2.06 6.82 -5.10
C ALA A 93 2.07 6.66 -3.56
N MET A 94 2.27 5.44 -3.04
CA MET A 94 2.27 5.16 -1.61
C MET A 94 3.61 5.51 -0.95
N SER A 95 3.55 6.18 0.19
CA SER A 95 4.72 6.61 0.97
C SER A 95 4.99 5.67 2.15
N SER A 96 6.26 5.56 2.56
CA SER A 96 6.65 4.76 3.73
C SER A 96 6.32 5.50 5.03
N THR A 97 5.16 5.17 5.63
CA THR A 97 4.60 5.81 6.83
C THR A 97 5.54 5.81 8.02
N ALA A 98 6.22 4.70 8.30
CA ALA A 98 7.16 4.60 9.42
C ALA A 98 8.35 5.56 9.27
N MET A 99 8.90 5.68 8.06
CA MET A 99 10.03 6.56 7.77
C MET A 99 9.61 8.04 7.82
N ALA A 100 8.45 8.37 7.29
CA ALA A 100 7.92 9.73 7.31
C ALA A 100 7.61 10.22 8.73
N LEU A 101 7.01 9.37 9.57
CA LEU A 101 6.76 9.66 10.98
C LEU A 101 8.05 9.87 11.78
N GLN A 102 9.07 9.03 11.55
CA GLN A 102 10.40 9.20 12.16
C GLN A 102 11.05 10.52 11.75
N LEU A 103 11.04 10.85 10.46
CA LEU A 103 11.60 12.12 9.96
C LEU A 103 10.88 13.34 10.55
N MET A 104 9.56 13.27 10.71
CA MET A 104 8.78 14.34 11.34
C MET A 104 9.10 14.49 12.84
N ARG A 105 9.36 13.39 13.56
CA ARG A 105 9.84 13.41 14.94
C ARG A 105 11.23 14.01 15.05
N GLU A 106 12.16 13.60 14.17
CA GLU A 106 13.53 14.14 14.13
C GLU A 106 13.55 15.64 13.85
N LYS A 107 12.70 16.13 12.95
CA LYS A 107 12.57 17.56 12.66
C LYS A 107 11.74 18.35 13.67
N GLY A 108 11.21 17.71 14.72
CA GLY A 108 10.29 18.34 15.68
C GLY A 108 8.97 18.84 15.07
N MET A 109 8.67 18.42 13.84
CA MET A 109 7.53 18.91 13.05
C MET A 109 6.20 18.25 13.42
N SER A 110 6.19 17.23 14.30
CA SER A 110 4.99 16.47 14.71
C SER A 110 3.84 17.31 15.29
N ARG A 111 4.11 18.57 15.69
CA ARG A 111 3.11 19.55 16.15
C ARG A 111 2.85 20.72 15.19
N SER A 112 3.65 20.87 14.14
CA SER A 112 3.46 21.92 13.12
C SER A 112 2.29 21.60 12.19
N GLU A 113 1.73 22.62 11.54
CA GLU A 113 0.64 22.48 10.57
C GLU A 113 1.03 21.56 9.40
N ALA A 114 2.25 21.73 8.87
CA ALA A 114 2.84 20.85 7.86
C ALA A 114 2.95 19.39 8.35
N GLY A 115 3.24 19.19 9.65
CA GLY A 115 3.27 17.87 10.24
C GLY A 115 1.89 17.22 10.38
N GLN A 116 0.86 18.01 10.68
CA GLN A 116 -0.51 17.48 10.71
C GLN A 116 -1.00 17.09 9.32
N LEU A 117 -0.68 17.89 8.30
CA LEU A 117 -1.00 17.57 6.90
C LEU A 117 -0.28 16.30 6.42
N GLY A 118 1.03 16.18 6.68
CA GLY A 118 1.80 14.97 6.36
C GLY A 118 1.24 13.73 7.05
N PHE A 119 0.91 13.84 8.34
CA PHE A 119 0.30 12.74 9.09
C PHE A 119 -1.08 12.34 8.51
N SER A 120 -1.90 13.32 8.13
CA SER A 120 -3.19 13.05 7.49
C SER A 120 -3.07 12.31 6.15
N VAL A 121 -2.08 12.67 5.33
CA VAL A 121 -1.78 11.97 4.06
C VAL A 121 -1.34 10.53 4.33
N LEU A 122 -0.42 10.32 5.28
CA LEU A 122 0.08 8.99 5.63
C LEU A 122 -1.03 8.06 6.14
N LEU A 123 -1.93 8.57 6.99
CA LEU A 123 -3.07 7.79 7.46
C LEU A 123 -4.10 7.50 6.36
N PHE A 124 -4.31 8.43 5.44
CA PHE A 124 -5.17 8.17 4.28
C PHE A 124 -4.58 7.06 3.41
N GLN A 125 -3.26 7.06 3.18
CA GLN A 125 -2.57 6.02 2.41
C GLN A 125 -2.68 4.66 3.09
N ASP A 126 -2.44 4.58 4.41
CA ASP A 126 -2.55 3.34 5.18
C ASP A 126 -3.98 2.76 5.16
N LEU A 127 -5.00 3.62 5.20
CA LEU A 127 -6.40 3.17 5.06
C LEU A 127 -6.77 2.78 3.62
N ALA A 128 -6.24 3.51 2.63
CA ALA A 128 -6.55 3.30 1.21
C ALA A 128 -5.81 2.11 0.59
N VAL A 129 -4.73 1.63 1.21
CA VAL A 129 -3.95 0.50 0.67
C VAL A 129 -4.75 -0.79 0.64
N ILE A 130 -5.59 -1.05 1.64
CA ILE A 130 -6.39 -2.28 1.72
C ILE A 130 -7.41 -2.35 0.56
N PRO A 131 -8.25 -1.32 0.32
CA PRO A 131 -9.10 -1.26 -0.87
C PRO A 131 -8.30 -1.32 -2.18
N ALA A 132 -7.17 -0.61 -2.26
CA ALA A 132 -6.35 -0.59 -3.46
C ALA A 132 -5.80 -1.99 -3.79
N LEU A 133 -5.27 -2.71 -2.80
CA LEU A 133 -4.79 -4.09 -2.96
C LEU A 133 -5.91 -5.07 -3.27
N ALA A 134 -7.13 -4.86 -2.75
CA ALA A 134 -8.29 -5.67 -3.11
C ALA A 134 -8.74 -5.44 -4.57
N LEU A 135 -8.50 -4.25 -5.11
CA LEU A 135 -8.74 -3.92 -6.53
C LEU A 135 -7.71 -4.56 -7.47
N VAL A 136 -6.46 -4.75 -7.03
CA VAL A 136 -5.39 -5.37 -7.85
C VAL A 136 -5.81 -6.70 -8.47
N PRO A 137 -6.29 -7.73 -7.73
CA PRO A 137 -6.69 -9.00 -8.32
C PRO A 137 -7.96 -8.89 -9.16
N LEU A 138 -8.86 -7.94 -8.90
CA LEU A 138 -10.04 -7.70 -9.75
C LEU A 138 -9.64 -7.12 -11.12
N LEU A 139 -8.63 -6.25 -11.14
CA LEU A 139 -8.07 -5.72 -12.39
C LEU A 139 -7.17 -6.74 -13.07
N ALA A 140 -6.33 -7.47 -12.32
CA ALA A 140 -5.44 -8.51 -12.84
C ALA A 140 -6.21 -9.73 -13.35
N GLY A 141 -7.37 -10.06 -12.76
CA GLY A 141 -8.28 -11.11 -13.21
C GLY A 141 -8.96 -10.84 -14.57
N SER A 142 -8.66 -9.72 -15.23
CA SER A 142 -8.98 -9.48 -16.64
C SER A 142 -7.85 -9.86 -17.61
N ALA A 143 -6.69 -10.30 -17.10
CA ALA A 143 -5.51 -10.68 -17.88
C ALA A 143 -5.30 -12.19 -17.99
N ASP A 144 -6.02 -13.02 -17.22
CA ASP A 144 -5.98 -14.48 -17.34
C ASP A 144 -7.29 -15.03 -17.89
N GLU A 145 -7.27 -15.26 -19.20
CA GLU A 145 -8.26 -15.99 -19.96
C GLU A 145 -8.26 -17.47 -19.53
N HIS A 146 -8.96 -17.78 -18.44
CA HIS A 146 -9.68 -19.03 -18.31
C HIS A 146 -11.15 -18.69 -18.09
N VAL A 147 -11.83 -18.41 -19.22
CA VAL A 147 -13.28 -18.29 -19.30
C VAL A 147 -13.88 -19.61 -18.83
N ASN A 148 -14.24 -19.66 -17.55
CA ASN A 148 -14.99 -20.78 -17.00
C ASN A 148 -16.41 -20.71 -17.59
N TRP A 149 -16.69 -21.55 -18.58
CA TRP A 149 -17.98 -21.62 -19.27
C TRP A 149 -19.18 -21.87 -18.32
N LEU A 150 -18.93 -22.31 -17.08
CA LEU A 150 -19.93 -22.43 -16.01
C LEU A 150 -20.47 -21.07 -15.53
N THR A 151 -19.67 -19.99 -15.56
CA THR A 151 -20.11 -18.66 -15.12
C THR A 151 -20.90 -17.91 -16.20
N VAL A 152 -20.73 -18.29 -17.48
CA VAL A 152 -21.53 -17.78 -18.60
C VAL A 152 -22.94 -18.39 -18.58
N GLY A 153 -23.06 -19.68 -18.24
CA GLY A 153 -24.36 -20.35 -18.11
C GLY A 153 -25.23 -19.83 -16.96
N MET A 154 -24.63 -19.41 -15.85
CA MET A 154 -25.38 -18.93 -14.67
C MET A 154 -25.88 -17.47 -14.80
N LYS A 155 -25.41 -16.73 -15.81
CA LYS A 155 -25.74 -15.32 -16.04
C LYS A 155 -26.74 -15.10 -17.19
N VAL A 156 -27.35 -16.17 -17.71
CA VAL A 156 -28.53 -16.11 -18.58
C VAL A 156 -29.76 -16.32 -17.69
N PRO A 157 -30.52 -15.25 -17.35
CA PRO A 157 -31.71 -15.40 -16.52
C PRO A 157 -32.76 -16.25 -17.26
N PRO A 158 -33.54 -17.08 -16.56
CA PRO A 158 -34.66 -17.79 -17.17
C PRO A 158 -35.74 -16.76 -17.49
N LEU A 159 -35.87 -16.40 -18.76
CA LEU A 159 -37.06 -15.71 -19.28
C LEU A 159 -37.90 -16.71 -20.08
N PRO A 160 -39.23 -16.51 -20.07
CA PRO A 160 -40.21 -17.58 -20.03
C PRO A 160 -40.85 -17.83 -21.40
N GLY A 161 -41.30 -19.06 -21.61
CA GLY A 161 -42.23 -19.40 -22.69
C GLY A 161 -41.58 -20.07 -23.90
N CYS A 162 -41.57 -21.41 -23.87
CA CYS A 162 -42.15 -22.31 -24.86
C CYS A 162 -41.96 -23.76 -24.37
#